data_AF-A0AB39BFR7-F1
#
_entry.id   AF-A0AB39BFR7-F1
#
_cell.length_a   1.000
_cell.length_b   1.000
_cell.length_c   1.000
_cell.angle_alpha   90.00
_cell.angle_beta   90.00
_cell.angle_gamma   90.00
#
_symmetry.space_group_name_H-M   'P 1'
#
loop_
_entity.id
_entity.type
_entity.pdbx_description
1 polymer ?
#
loop_
_entity_poly.entity_id
_entity_poly.type
_entity_poly.pdbx_seq_one_letter_code
_entity_poly.pdbx_strand_id
1 'polypeptide(L)'
;MSESGPVFSIDRMGVGPADLPAQLPARARLLRVVAGPDRPDYCLAVVEEPLRHRTSLEQLRAAGVDPAAADPQMIQVNDDGSVDLLVFGLVLAARLQGEQLHAGMRDLAVGLAYVVDNTLLSDDTLDLGKALYVAVVDVTDRSSE
;
A
#
# COMPACT_ATOMS: atom_id res chain seq x y z
N MET A 1 1.29 11.28 -18.92
CA MET A 1 0.27 10.31 -18.45
C MET A 1 -0.75 11.10 -17.67
N SER A 2 -2.03 11.04 -18.04
CA SER A 2 -3.06 11.90 -17.47
C SER A 2 -3.19 11.67 -15.96
N GLU A 3 -2.88 12.70 -15.18
CA GLU A 3 -2.79 12.73 -13.72
C GLU A 3 -4.16 12.79 -13.01
N SER A 4 -5.15 12.00 -13.45
CA SER A 4 -6.56 12.27 -13.10
C SER A 4 -7.28 11.09 -12.42
N GLY A 5 -6.63 10.46 -11.45
CA GLY A 5 -7.25 9.44 -10.58
C GLY A 5 -7.82 10.06 -9.29
N PRO A 6 -8.84 9.45 -8.66
CA PRO A 6 -9.35 9.88 -7.35
C PRO A 6 -8.23 9.98 -6.31
N VAL A 7 -8.31 10.99 -5.45
CA VAL A 7 -7.37 11.21 -4.34
C VAL A 7 -8.06 10.88 -3.04
N PHE A 8 -7.36 10.21 -2.14
CA PHE A 8 -7.86 9.88 -0.81
C PHE A 8 -6.76 10.10 0.24
N SER A 9 -7.17 10.23 1.49
CA SER A 9 -6.28 10.27 2.64
C SER A 9 -6.40 8.99 3.45
N ILE A 10 -5.26 8.42 3.83
CA ILE A 10 -5.16 7.40 4.86
C ILE A 10 -5.09 8.15 6.18
N ASP A 11 -6.16 8.11 6.96
CA ASP A 11 -6.32 9.03 8.10
C ASP A 11 -5.81 8.42 9.40
N ARG A 12 -6.10 7.14 9.61
CA ARG A 12 -5.83 6.45 10.88
C ARG A 12 -5.45 5.00 10.64
N MET A 13 -4.68 4.45 11.57
CA MET A 13 -4.35 3.02 11.61
C MET A 13 -4.96 2.40 12.86
N GLY A 14 -5.73 1.32 12.69
CA GLY A 14 -6.26 0.54 13.81
C GLY A 14 -5.23 -0.46 14.33
N VAL A 15 -4.71 -1.31 13.43
CA VAL A 15 -3.69 -2.33 13.71
C VAL A 15 -2.65 -2.28 12.60
N GLY A 16 -1.37 -2.27 12.95
CA GLY A 16 -0.26 -2.24 11.99
C GLY A 16 1.07 -1.84 12.63
N PRO A 17 2.07 -1.47 11.83
CA PRO A 17 3.42 -1.19 12.31
C PRO A 17 3.51 0.15 13.05
N ALA A 18 4.40 0.24 14.03
CA ALA A 18 4.48 1.38 14.96
C ALA A 18 4.91 2.69 14.30
N ASP A 19 5.59 2.62 13.16
CA ASP A 19 6.10 3.74 12.36
C ASP A 19 5.03 4.39 11.45
N LEU A 20 3.96 3.68 11.10
CA LEU A 20 2.94 4.22 10.19
C LEU A 20 2.16 5.42 10.80
N PRO A 21 1.68 5.39 12.06
CA PRO A 21 0.88 6.49 12.63
C PRO A 21 1.55 7.87 12.59
N ALA A 22 2.89 7.93 12.68
CA ALA A 22 3.63 9.19 12.63
C ALA A 22 3.65 9.83 11.23
N GLN A 23 3.20 9.11 10.20
CA GLN A 23 3.20 9.51 8.80
C GLN A 23 1.79 9.77 8.27
N LEU A 24 0.77 9.68 9.14
CA LEU A 24 -0.63 9.94 8.80
C LEU A 24 -1.03 11.38 9.22
N PRO A 25 -1.95 12.03 8.48
CA PRO A 25 -2.63 11.52 7.29
C PRO A 25 -1.73 11.50 6.06
N ALA A 26 -1.77 10.39 5.30
CA ALA A 26 -1.01 10.25 4.06
C ALA A 26 -1.94 10.37 2.86
N ARG A 27 -1.64 11.27 1.93
CA ARG A 27 -2.41 11.41 0.67
C ARG A 27 -1.92 10.42 -0.37
N ALA A 28 -2.87 9.80 -1.05
CA ALA A 28 -2.59 8.87 -2.14
C ALA A 28 -3.59 9.02 -3.27
N ARG A 29 -3.13 8.71 -4.48
CA ARG A 29 -3.90 8.75 -5.72
C ARG A 29 -4.16 7.35 -6.22
N LEU A 30 -5.43 7.02 -6.46
CA LEU A 30 -5.82 5.77 -7.08
C LEU A 30 -5.33 5.74 -8.54
N LEU A 31 -4.62 4.68 -8.90
CA LEU A 31 -4.17 4.45 -10.27
C LEU A 31 -5.16 3.60 -11.05
N ARG A 32 -5.54 2.44 -10.50
CA ARG A 32 -6.47 1.49 -11.13
C ARG A 32 -6.96 0.45 -10.13
N VAL A 33 -8.01 -0.27 -10.54
CA VAL A 33 -8.49 -1.48 -9.87
C VAL A 33 -7.94 -2.69 -10.62
N VAL A 34 -7.46 -3.71 -9.90
CA VAL A 34 -6.90 -4.95 -10.44
C VAL A 34 -7.51 -6.17 -9.76
N ALA A 35 -7.60 -7.28 -10.49
CA ALA A 35 -8.01 -8.55 -9.91
C ALA A 35 -6.84 -9.20 -9.17
N GLY A 36 -7.09 -9.70 -7.96
CA GLY A 36 -6.18 -10.55 -7.22
C GLY A 36 -6.66 -12.01 -7.16
N PRO A 37 -5.91 -12.88 -6.48
CA PRO A 37 -6.18 -14.32 -6.47
C PRO A 37 -7.49 -14.71 -5.77
N ASP A 38 -7.97 -13.88 -4.84
CA ASP A 38 -9.12 -14.12 -3.98
C ASP A 38 -10.29 -13.15 -4.23
N ARG A 39 -10.03 -11.95 -4.76
CA ARG A 39 -11.07 -10.95 -5.08
C ARG A 39 -10.71 -10.06 -6.27
N PRO A 40 -11.72 -9.54 -7.02
CA PRO A 40 -11.49 -8.84 -8.29
C PRO A 40 -11.25 -7.33 -8.17
N ASP A 41 -11.26 -6.77 -6.96
CA ASP A 41 -11.45 -5.33 -6.69
C ASP A 41 -10.35 -4.71 -5.83
N TYR A 42 -9.10 -5.16 -5.97
CA TYR A 42 -7.96 -4.50 -5.33
C TYR A 42 -7.67 -3.16 -5.98
N CYS A 43 -7.40 -2.15 -5.15
CA CYS A 43 -7.04 -0.81 -5.61
C CYS A 43 -5.52 -0.63 -5.55
N LEU A 44 -4.91 -0.30 -6.68
CA LEU A 44 -3.51 0.15 -6.74
C LEU A 44 -3.48 1.68 -6.67
N ALA A 45 -2.66 2.20 -5.77
CA ALA A 45 -2.51 3.63 -5.55
C ALA A 45 -1.05 4.03 -5.37
N VAL A 46 -0.77 5.32 -5.49
CA VAL A 46 0.55 5.90 -5.19
C VAL A 46 0.41 7.00 -4.16
N VAL A 47 1.27 7.01 -3.16
CA VAL A 47 1.33 8.09 -2.16
C VAL A 47 2.00 9.34 -2.76
N GLU A 48 1.53 10.51 -2.36
CA GLU A 48 2.12 11.80 -2.78
C GLU A 48 3.49 12.02 -2.12
N GLU A 49 3.63 11.58 -0.87
CA GLU A 49 4.89 11.54 -0.12
C GLU A 49 5.22 10.09 0.25
N PRO A 50 6.46 9.62 0.00
CA PRO A 50 6.80 8.23 0.26
C PRO A 50 6.73 7.89 1.74
N LEU A 51 6.13 6.73 2.04
CA LEU A 51 6.08 6.19 3.39
C LEU A 51 7.37 5.44 3.71
N ARG A 52 7.85 5.58 4.93
CA ARG A 52 8.99 4.85 5.47
C ARG A 52 8.45 3.65 6.25
N HIS A 53 9.05 2.49 6.05
CA HIS A 53 8.73 1.33 6.87
C HIS A 53 9.98 0.59 7.30
N ARG A 54 10.10 0.34 8.60
CA ARG A 54 11.22 -0.45 9.15
C ARG A 54 10.73 -1.82 9.59
N THR A 55 11.36 -2.85 9.07
CA THR A 55 11.06 -4.27 9.34
C THR A 55 12.35 -5.08 9.43
N SER A 56 12.27 -6.41 9.42
CA SER A 56 13.42 -7.30 9.36
C SER A 56 13.39 -8.19 8.12
N LEU A 57 14.56 -8.69 7.74
CA LEU A 57 14.69 -9.63 6.64
C LEU A 57 13.88 -10.92 6.87
N GLU A 58 13.76 -11.36 8.12
CA GLU A 58 12.93 -12.50 8.52
C GLU A 58 11.44 -12.22 8.25
N GLN A 59 10.96 -11.04 8.63
CA GLN A 59 9.55 -10.65 8.44
C GLN A 59 9.18 -10.54 6.96
N LEU A 60 10.04 -9.95 6.13
CA LEU A 60 9.81 -9.90 4.68
C LEU A 60 9.72 -11.29 4.06
N ARG A 61 10.66 -12.18 4.41
CA ARG A 61 10.66 -13.57 3.92
C ARG A 61 9.44 -14.35 4.39
N ALA A 62 9.02 -14.15 5.63
CA ALA A 62 7.80 -14.77 6.17
C ALA A 62 6.54 -14.29 5.43
N ALA A 63 6.55 -13.05 4.92
CA ALA A 63 5.50 -12.51 4.07
C ALA A 63 5.61 -12.93 2.59
N GLY A 64 6.61 -13.75 2.22
CA GLY A 64 6.84 -14.20 0.84
C GLY A 64 7.50 -13.15 -0.06
N VAL A 65 8.01 -12.05 0.51
CA VAL A 65 8.71 -10.99 -0.22
C VAL A 65 10.19 -11.35 -0.35
N ASP A 66 10.68 -11.38 -1.59
CA ASP A 66 12.12 -11.47 -1.86
C ASP A 66 12.73 -10.06 -1.99
N PRO A 67 13.52 -9.60 -1.01
CA PRO A 67 14.14 -8.28 -1.08
C PRO A 67 15.17 -8.14 -2.21
N ALA A 68 15.70 -9.24 -2.75
CA ALA A 68 16.59 -9.20 -3.90
C ALA A 68 15.85 -8.93 -5.22
N ALA A 69 14.55 -9.19 -5.26
CA ALA A 69 13.69 -8.89 -6.41
C ALA A 69 13.04 -7.51 -6.33
N ALA A 70 13.05 -6.88 -5.15
CA ALA A 70 12.52 -5.54 -4.94
C ALA A 70 13.39 -4.45 -5.58
N ASP A 71 12.80 -3.28 -5.80
CA ASP A 71 13.51 -2.11 -6.35
C ASP A 71 14.61 -1.65 -5.36
N PRO A 72 15.91 -1.66 -5.73
CA PRO A 72 17.00 -1.29 -4.83
C PRO A 72 16.92 0.15 -4.30
N GLN A 73 16.14 1.02 -4.93
CA GLN A 73 15.90 2.39 -4.44
C GLN A 73 14.85 2.44 -3.32
N MET A 74 14.02 1.40 -3.21
CA MET A 74 12.97 1.28 -2.21
C MET A 74 13.36 0.42 -1.03
N ILE A 75 14.33 -0.49 -1.18
CA ILE A 75 14.71 -1.42 -0.11
C ILE A 75 16.19 -1.29 0.25
N GLN A 76 16.46 -1.14 1.54
CA GLN A 76 17.80 -1.20 2.08
C GLN A 76 17.85 -2.25 3.17
N VAL A 77 18.60 -3.33 2.92
CA VAL A 77 18.94 -4.33 3.95
C VAL A 77 20.21 -3.87 4.66
N ASN A 78 20.13 -3.68 5.97
CA ASN A 78 21.24 -3.26 6.81
C ASN A 78 22.03 -4.47 7.33
N ASP A 79 23.27 -4.22 7.78
CA ASP A 79 24.17 -5.26 8.29
C ASP A 79 23.63 -5.99 9.53
N ASP A 80 22.75 -5.34 10.30
CA ASP A 80 22.08 -5.91 11.48
C ASP A 80 20.86 -6.78 11.14
N GLY A 81 20.55 -6.95 9.85
CA GLY A 81 19.39 -7.69 9.36
C GLY A 81 18.07 -6.91 9.40
N SER A 82 18.09 -5.65 9.85
CA SER A 82 16.95 -4.74 9.68
C SER A 82 16.82 -4.32 8.22
N VAL A 83 15.60 -3.98 7.82
CA VAL A 83 15.28 -3.54 6.47
C VAL A 83 14.49 -2.25 6.53
N ASP A 84 14.97 -1.25 5.82
CA ASP A 84 14.30 0.03 5.63
C ASP A 84 13.66 0.06 4.24
N LEU A 85 12.36 0.35 4.19
CA LEU A 85 11.58 0.52 2.97
C LEU A 85 11.21 1.98 2.76
N LEU A 86 11.31 2.42 1.51
CA LEU A 86 10.74 3.68 1.01
C LEU A 86 9.63 3.34 0.01
N VAL A 87 8.38 3.52 0.44
CA VAL A 87 7.18 3.01 -0.23
C VAL A 87 6.47 4.13 -0.98
N PHE A 88 6.30 3.93 -2.29
CA PHE A 88 5.55 4.82 -3.17
C PHE A 88 4.20 4.24 -3.58
N GLY A 89 4.14 2.92 -3.82
CA GLY A 89 2.93 2.23 -4.24
C GLY A 89 2.21 1.56 -3.07
N LEU A 90 0.88 1.56 -3.12
CA LEU A 90 0.01 0.89 -2.16
C LEU A 90 -0.96 -0.06 -2.87
N VAL A 91 -1.31 -1.14 -2.18
CA VAL A 91 -2.45 -2.01 -2.49
C VAL A 91 -3.48 -1.85 -1.38
N LEU A 92 -4.73 -1.62 -1.76
CA LEU A 92 -5.85 -1.40 -0.84
C LEU A 92 -7.01 -2.32 -1.18
N ALA A 93 -7.71 -2.82 -0.16
CA ALA A 93 -8.96 -3.55 -0.34
C ALA A 93 -9.91 -3.28 0.84
N ALA A 94 -11.16 -2.95 0.55
CA ALA A 94 -12.17 -2.76 1.60
C ALA A 94 -12.37 -4.03 2.41
N ARG A 95 -12.52 -3.90 3.73
CA ARG A 95 -12.64 -5.08 4.63
C ARG A 95 -13.95 -5.83 4.47
N LEU A 96 -15.02 -5.14 4.07
CA LEU A 96 -16.32 -5.73 3.82
C LEU A 96 -16.49 -5.99 2.32
N GLN A 97 -16.95 -7.19 1.98
CA GLN A 97 -17.18 -7.57 0.59
C GLN A 97 -18.32 -6.71 0.02
N GLY A 98 -18.07 -6.06 -1.12
CA GLY A 98 -19.02 -5.17 -1.79
C GLY A 98 -18.85 -3.68 -1.45
N GLU A 99 -18.02 -3.33 -0.46
CA GLU A 99 -17.57 -1.96 -0.27
C GLU A 99 -16.39 -1.67 -1.22
N GLN A 100 -16.36 -0.46 -1.78
CA GLN A 100 -15.32 -0.01 -2.69
C GLN A 100 -14.94 1.43 -2.37
N LEU A 101 -13.74 1.82 -2.78
CA LEU A 101 -13.38 3.24 -2.75
C LEU A 101 -14.31 3.99 -3.71
N HIS A 102 -15.03 5.00 -3.20
CA HIS A 102 -15.93 5.82 -4.01
C HIS A 102 -15.90 7.28 -3.57
N ALA A 103 -16.37 8.16 -4.46
CA ALA A 103 -16.44 9.59 -4.18
C ALA A 103 -17.30 9.88 -2.93
N GLY A 104 -16.84 10.79 -2.08
CA GLY A 104 -17.49 11.18 -0.84
C GLY A 104 -17.40 10.16 0.31
N MET A 105 -16.71 9.04 0.15
CA MET A 105 -16.51 8.08 1.24
C MET A 105 -15.73 8.71 2.41
N ARG A 106 -16.03 8.27 3.63
CA ARG A 106 -15.34 8.71 4.85
C ARG A 106 -15.09 7.51 5.75
N ASP A 107 -13.91 7.48 6.37
CA ASP A 107 -13.53 6.50 7.39
C ASP A 107 -13.75 5.03 6.94
N LEU A 108 -13.50 4.73 5.66
CA LEU A 108 -13.64 3.38 5.11
C LEU A 108 -12.48 2.51 5.59
N ALA A 109 -12.79 1.43 6.31
CA ALA A 109 -11.79 0.48 6.77
C ALA A 109 -11.28 -0.40 5.63
N VAL A 110 -9.99 -0.30 5.31
CA VAL A 110 -9.33 -1.06 4.25
C VAL A 110 -8.11 -1.81 4.77
N GLY A 111 -7.84 -2.98 4.20
CA GLY A 111 -6.53 -3.61 4.30
C GLY A 111 -5.52 -2.81 3.47
N LEU A 112 -4.36 -2.56 4.06
CA LEU A 112 -3.25 -1.83 3.45
C LEU A 112 -2.06 -2.77 3.27
N ALA A 113 -1.53 -2.82 2.06
CA ALA A 113 -0.25 -3.41 1.76
C ALA A 113 0.65 -2.42 1.01
N TYR A 114 1.95 -2.47 1.28
CA TYR A 114 2.97 -1.71 0.59
C TYR A 114 3.41 -2.45 -0.66
N VAL A 115 3.50 -1.75 -1.80
CA VAL A 115 4.15 -2.28 -2.99
C VAL A 115 5.66 -2.25 -2.73
N VAL A 116 6.30 -3.41 -2.82
CA VAL A 116 7.74 -3.58 -2.60
C VAL A 116 8.51 -3.84 -3.90
N ASP A 117 7.80 -4.25 -4.95
CA ASP A 117 8.29 -4.29 -6.33
C ASP A 117 7.36 -3.43 -7.22
N ASN A 118 7.89 -2.31 -7.71
CA ASN A 118 7.15 -1.33 -8.50
C ASN A 118 6.60 -1.86 -9.82
N THR A 119 7.12 -2.98 -10.34
CA THR A 119 6.58 -3.59 -11.56
C THR A 119 5.12 -3.99 -11.39
N LEU A 120 4.67 -4.27 -10.15
CA LEU A 120 3.29 -4.55 -9.80
C LEU A 120 2.31 -3.46 -10.25
N LEU A 121 2.75 -2.20 -10.30
CA LEU A 121 1.90 -1.08 -10.74
C LEU A 121 1.47 -1.20 -12.21
N SER A 122 2.15 -2.03 -13.00
CA SER A 122 1.85 -2.31 -14.41
C SER A 122 1.26 -3.69 -14.68
N ASP A 123 1.37 -4.66 -13.76
CA ASP A 123 0.89 -6.05 -13.94
C ASP A 123 -0.63 -6.15 -14.19
N ASP A 124 -1.11 -7.04 -15.06
CA ASP A 124 -2.56 -7.14 -15.33
C ASP A 124 -3.38 -7.70 -14.15
N THR A 125 -2.73 -8.41 -13.23
CA THR A 125 -3.30 -9.01 -12.02
C THR A 125 -2.41 -8.74 -10.81
N LEU A 126 -2.99 -8.67 -9.61
CA LEU A 126 -2.23 -8.51 -8.37
C LEU A 126 -1.37 -9.75 -8.09
N ASP A 127 -0.06 -9.54 -8.09
CA ASP A 127 0.91 -10.48 -7.54
C ASP A 127 1.17 -10.14 -6.06
N LEU A 128 0.68 -11.00 -5.16
CA LEU A 128 0.88 -10.81 -3.72
C LEU A 128 2.33 -10.96 -3.28
N GLY A 129 3.21 -11.61 -4.07
CA GLY A 129 4.64 -11.69 -3.79
C GLY A 129 5.36 -10.34 -3.94
N LYS A 130 4.74 -9.37 -4.62
CA LYS A 130 5.24 -8.01 -4.84
C LYS A 130 4.66 -6.99 -3.87
N ALA A 131 3.86 -7.43 -2.89
CA ALA A 131 3.20 -6.59 -1.91
C ALA A 131 3.40 -7.13 -0.49
N LEU A 132 3.58 -6.23 0.48
CA LEU A 132 3.68 -6.55 1.89
C LEU A 132 2.42 -6.05 2.61
N TYR A 133 1.58 -6.96 3.11
CA TYR A 133 0.45 -6.57 3.97
C TYR A 133 0.97 -6.02 5.30
N VAL A 134 0.50 -4.83 5.70
CA VAL A 134 1.01 -4.14 6.89
C VAL A 134 -0.05 -3.75 7.89
N ALA A 135 -1.24 -3.35 7.45
CA ALA A 135 -2.18 -2.71 8.36
C ALA A 135 -3.63 -2.79 7.92
N VAL A 136 -4.49 -2.42 8.86
CA VAL A 136 -5.87 -2.01 8.60
C VAL A 136 -5.97 -0.53 8.93
N VAL A 137 -6.42 0.25 7.96
CA VAL A 137 -6.47 1.72 8.04
C VAL A 137 -7.82 2.26 7.63
N ASP A 138 -8.14 3.46 8.10
CA ASP A 138 -9.34 4.19 7.71
C ASP A 138 -8.98 5.19 6.60
N VAL A 139 -9.79 5.23 5.55
CA VAL A 139 -9.54 6.04 4.35
C VAL A 139 -10.72 6.94 4.03
N THR A 140 -10.43 8.20 3.67
CA THR A 140 -11.42 9.22 3.28
C THR A 140 -11.15 9.74 1.87
N ASP A 141 -12.19 9.87 1.04
CA ASP A 141 -12.09 10.52 -0.28
C ASP A 141 -11.80 12.02 -0.14
N ARG A 142 -10.78 12.48 -0.88
CA ARG A 142 -10.32 13.87 -0.95
C ARG A 142 -10.35 14.42 -2.39
N SER A 143 -11.03 13.75 -3.33
CA SER A 143 -11.03 14.12 -4.76
C SER A 143 -11.72 15.46 -5.06
N SER A 144 -12.37 16.08 -4.08
CA SER A 144 -13.08 17.36 -4.19
C SER A 144 -12.42 18.52 -3.44
N GLU A 145 -11.24 18.28 -2.85
CA GLU A 145 -10.46 19.28 -2.12
C GLU A 145 -9.43 20.00 -2.99
#